data_AF-A0A371M0Y1-F1
#
_entry.id   AF-A0A371M0Y1-F1
#
_cell.length_a   1.000
_cell.length_b   1.000
_cell.length_c   1.000
_cell.angle_alpha   90.00
_cell.angle_beta   90.00
_cell.angle_gamma   90.00
#
_symmetry.space_group_name_H-M   'P 1'
#
loop_
_entity.id
_entity.type
_entity.pdbx_description
1 polymer ?
#
loop_
_entity_poly.entity_id
_entity_poly.type
_entity_poly.pdbx_seq_one_letter_code
_entity_poly.pdbx_strand_id
1 'polypeptide(L)'
;MSDFRNEINEVLDENTKAELKDALADRFGERTTSVNPLTKAMFAELRSGTRPVEYARESDYYSDEMSRVAKNATALKRLLHEQVGRPLYEPVERLRKRDFAECVVAVDAFHEGREYGIGLHTPTTLPLAVSEFVGEPPERSQTPDSAFKVTADLESSTSVQEFDSKFSSMDSPYYVYVLDCTPAIDNEPAKIWDRRRAVQTKVESGVSTATLEPKEQAVHELNQGNRVYYVGSTNNVVKRVREHLTGADKSGVNFTNTLPPRTVVKIKECDSRDSAKSLEGELARQISRKENLFAYSDEK
;
A
#
# COMPACT_ATOMS: atom_id res chain seq x y z
N MET A 1 -18.82 10.64 14.84
CA MET A 1 -17.97 9.67 14.12
C MET A 1 -17.66 8.58 15.12
N SER A 2 -18.08 7.34 14.86
CA SER A 2 -17.77 6.23 15.77
C SER A 2 -16.30 5.85 15.63
N ASP A 3 -15.70 5.34 16.71
CA ASP A 3 -14.28 5.02 16.75
C ASP A 3 -14.06 3.62 17.31
N PHE A 4 -13.71 2.69 16.41
CA PHE A 4 -13.49 1.28 16.73
C PHE A 4 -12.03 0.96 17.05
N ARG A 5 -11.13 1.96 17.07
CA ARG A 5 -9.68 1.69 17.20
C ARG A 5 -9.32 1.04 18.53
N ASN A 6 -9.97 1.42 19.63
CA ASN A 6 -9.75 0.82 20.95
C ASN A 6 -10.16 -0.66 20.93
N GLU A 7 -11.39 -0.95 20.52
CA GLU A 7 -11.94 -2.31 20.46
C GLU A 7 -11.09 -3.21 19.54
N ILE A 8 -10.64 -2.68 18.39
CA ILE A 8 -9.74 -3.41 17.48
C ILE A 8 -8.39 -3.69 18.15
N ASN A 9 -7.82 -2.73 18.89
CA ASN A 9 -6.54 -2.93 19.58
C ASN A 9 -6.66 -3.91 20.76
N GLU A 10 -7.74 -3.86 21.53
CA GLU A 10 -8.03 -4.83 22.58
C GLU A 10 -8.13 -6.25 22.01
N VAL A 11 -8.95 -6.44 20.96
CA VAL A 11 -9.08 -7.72 20.27
C VAL A 11 -7.73 -8.18 19.68
N LEU A 12 -6.91 -7.25 19.17
CA LEU A 12 -5.58 -7.54 18.67
C LEU A 12 -4.60 -7.97 19.75
N ASP A 13 -4.62 -7.35 20.92
CA ASP A 13 -3.65 -7.62 21.98
C ASP A 13 -3.97 -8.91 22.74
N GLU A 14 -5.27 -9.19 22.95
CA GLU A 14 -5.75 -10.33 23.73
C GLU A 14 -5.75 -11.65 22.97
N ASN A 15 -5.78 -11.62 21.63
CA ASN A 15 -5.95 -12.82 20.83
C ASN A 15 -4.76 -13.06 19.91
N THR A 16 -4.43 -14.32 19.64
CA THR A 16 -3.55 -14.73 18.54
C THR A 16 -4.30 -14.73 17.22
N LYS A 17 -3.57 -14.80 16.10
CA LYS A 17 -4.20 -14.95 14.77
C LYS A 17 -5.04 -16.22 14.65
N ALA A 18 -4.72 -17.28 15.39
CA ALA A 18 -5.49 -18.52 15.37
C ALA A 18 -6.82 -18.34 16.12
N GLU A 19 -6.78 -17.75 17.32
CA GLU A 19 -7.97 -17.45 18.11
C GLU A 19 -8.93 -16.51 17.38
N LEU A 20 -8.44 -15.48 16.69
CA LEU A 20 -9.29 -14.60 15.87
C LEU A 20 -9.98 -15.34 14.71
N LYS A 21 -9.31 -16.33 14.11
CA LYS A 21 -9.92 -17.17 13.07
C LYS A 21 -10.99 -18.08 13.65
N ASP A 22 -10.76 -18.58 14.86
CA ASP A 22 -11.68 -19.51 15.52
C ASP A 22 -12.91 -18.73 16.02
N ALA A 23 -12.73 -17.52 16.56
CA ALA A 23 -13.80 -16.59 16.90
C ALA A 23 -14.71 -16.24 15.69
N LEU A 24 -14.12 -16.06 14.50
CA LEU A 24 -14.90 -15.88 13.27
C LEU A 24 -15.52 -17.19 12.78
N ALA A 25 -14.86 -18.33 12.98
CA ALA A 25 -15.40 -19.63 12.63
C ALA A 25 -16.65 -19.96 13.47
N ASP A 26 -16.64 -19.62 14.76
CA ASP A 26 -17.78 -19.81 15.66
C ASP A 26 -18.98 -18.95 15.23
N ARG A 27 -18.73 -17.73 14.72
CA ARG A 27 -19.76 -16.84 14.18
C ARG A 27 -20.33 -17.35 12.85
N PHE A 28 -19.48 -17.84 11.95
CA PHE A 28 -19.89 -18.22 10.59
C PHE A 28 -20.22 -19.70 10.43
N GLY A 29 -19.95 -20.54 11.43
CA GLY A 29 -20.07 -22.00 11.37
C GLY A 29 -18.99 -22.71 10.56
N GLU A 30 -18.02 -21.99 9.97
CA GLU A 30 -16.90 -22.58 9.24
C GLU A 30 -15.62 -21.75 9.36
N ARG A 31 -14.47 -22.44 9.32
CA ARG A 31 -13.16 -21.77 9.45
C ARG A 31 -12.73 -21.11 8.15
N THR A 32 -12.69 -19.77 8.13
CA THR A 32 -12.29 -18.99 6.96
C THR A 32 -10.78 -18.66 7.01
N THR A 33 -10.01 -19.21 6.08
CA THR A 33 -8.53 -19.12 6.12
C THR A 33 -7.92 -18.25 5.01
N SER A 34 -8.73 -17.83 4.03
CA SER A 34 -8.29 -17.02 2.90
C SER A 34 -9.32 -15.92 2.57
N VAL A 35 -8.90 -14.95 1.76
CA VAL A 35 -9.71 -13.75 1.45
C VAL A 35 -11.08 -14.13 0.89
N ASN A 36 -11.15 -15.09 -0.03
CA ASN A 36 -12.41 -15.48 -0.69
C ASN A 36 -13.47 -16.04 0.28
N PRO A 37 -13.23 -17.11 1.05
CA PRO A 37 -14.20 -17.64 1.99
C PRO A 37 -14.54 -16.62 3.09
N LEU A 38 -13.55 -15.89 3.61
CA LEU A 38 -13.81 -14.83 4.60
C LEU A 38 -14.73 -13.75 4.04
N THR A 39 -14.46 -13.24 2.84
CA THR A 39 -15.31 -12.22 2.20
C THR A 39 -16.74 -12.73 2.03
N LYS A 40 -16.92 -13.97 1.59
CA LYS A 40 -18.26 -14.53 1.41
C LYS A 40 -19.00 -14.67 2.74
N ALA A 41 -18.34 -15.16 3.78
CA ALA A 41 -18.94 -15.31 5.11
C ALA A 41 -19.32 -13.93 5.71
N MET A 42 -18.42 -12.94 5.63
CA MET A 42 -18.71 -11.57 6.05
C MET A 42 -19.90 -10.96 5.30
N PHE A 43 -20.04 -11.21 3.99
CA PHE A 43 -21.21 -10.73 3.24
C PHE A 43 -22.47 -11.51 3.58
N ALA A 44 -22.40 -12.82 3.80
CA ALA A 44 -23.54 -13.60 4.24
C ALA A 44 -24.09 -13.09 5.58
N GLU A 45 -23.20 -12.70 6.49
CA GLU A 45 -23.54 -12.16 7.80
C GLU A 45 -24.06 -10.72 7.73
N LEU A 46 -23.26 -9.81 7.17
CA LEU A 46 -23.50 -8.37 7.27
C LEU A 46 -24.36 -7.80 6.13
N ARG A 47 -24.42 -8.49 4.98
CA ARG A 47 -25.08 -8.00 3.75
C ARG A 47 -25.61 -9.16 2.90
N SER A 48 -26.43 -10.04 3.48
CA SER A 48 -26.88 -11.32 2.89
C SER A 48 -27.51 -11.21 1.49
N GLY A 49 -28.08 -10.06 1.13
CA GLY A 49 -28.66 -9.79 -0.19
C GLY A 49 -27.70 -9.27 -1.26
N THR A 50 -26.43 -9.01 -0.94
CA THR A 50 -25.47 -8.36 -1.86
C THR A 50 -24.33 -9.30 -2.22
N ARG A 51 -23.98 -9.38 -3.51
CA ARG A 51 -22.83 -10.17 -3.95
C ARG A 51 -21.54 -9.35 -3.81
N PRO A 52 -20.45 -9.93 -3.25
CA PRO A 52 -19.19 -9.20 -3.05
C PRO A 52 -18.66 -8.50 -4.31
N VAL A 53 -18.73 -9.17 -5.46
CA VAL A 53 -18.20 -8.63 -6.73
C VAL A 53 -19.03 -7.44 -7.23
N GLU A 54 -20.34 -7.43 -7.01
CA GLU A 54 -21.21 -6.30 -7.39
C GLU A 54 -20.92 -5.12 -6.47
N TYR A 55 -20.82 -5.37 -5.17
CA TYR A 55 -20.47 -4.35 -4.18
C TYR A 55 -19.07 -3.75 -4.39
N ALA A 56 -18.12 -4.54 -4.89
CA ALA A 56 -16.79 -4.05 -5.24
C ALA A 56 -16.81 -3.05 -6.39
N ARG A 57 -17.79 -3.11 -7.31
CA ARG A 57 -17.85 -2.20 -8.48
C ARG A 57 -18.13 -0.75 -8.12
N GLU A 58 -18.71 -0.52 -6.94
CA GLU A 58 -18.95 0.82 -6.41
C GLU A 58 -17.70 1.47 -5.81
N SER A 59 -16.58 0.73 -5.73
CA SER A 59 -15.30 1.25 -5.24
C SER A 59 -14.55 1.95 -6.36
N ASP A 60 -14.04 3.17 -6.11
CA ASP A 60 -13.10 3.88 -7.01
C ASP A 60 -11.83 3.08 -7.31
N TYR A 61 -11.54 2.09 -6.46
CA TYR A 61 -10.42 1.15 -6.60
C TYR A 61 -10.73 -0.10 -7.42
N TYR A 62 -11.90 -0.20 -8.08
CA TYR A 62 -12.28 -1.37 -8.87
C TYR A 62 -11.70 -1.32 -10.29
N SER A 63 -11.35 -2.49 -10.85
CA SER A 63 -11.12 -2.66 -12.28
C SER A 63 -11.67 -4.02 -12.74
N ASP A 64 -12.24 -4.06 -13.95
CA ASP A 64 -12.75 -5.28 -14.55
C ASP A 64 -11.64 -6.32 -14.82
N GLU A 65 -10.41 -5.87 -15.00
CA GLU A 65 -9.22 -6.71 -15.24
C GLU A 65 -8.69 -7.37 -13.97
N MET A 66 -9.19 -6.98 -12.79
CA MET A 66 -8.75 -7.55 -11.53
C MET A 66 -9.07 -9.05 -11.42
N SER A 67 -8.16 -9.80 -10.79
CA SER A 67 -8.43 -11.19 -10.43
C SER A 67 -9.64 -11.30 -9.49
N ARG A 68 -10.29 -12.47 -9.46
CA ARG A 68 -11.42 -12.73 -8.55
C ARG A 68 -11.07 -12.49 -7.09
N VAL A 69 -9.85 -12.84 -6.68
CA VAL A 69 -9.36 -12.61 -5.31
C VAL A 69 -9.25 -11.11 -5.02
N ALA A 70 -8.72 -10.33 -5.95
CA ALA A 70 -8.61 -8.87 -5.81
C ALA A 70 -9.99 -8.18 -5.78
N LYS A 71 -10.96 -8.66 -6.56
CA LYS A 71 -12.36 -8.19 -6.50
C LYS A 71 -13.00 -8.44 -5.13
N ASN A 72 -12.83 -9.64 -4.57
CA ASN A 72 -13.32 -9.96 -3.23
C ASN A 72 -12.58 -9.19 -2.14
N ALA A 73 -11.25 -9.02 -2.25
CA ALA A 73 -10.46 -8.19 -1.34
C ALA A 73 -10.97 -6.75 -1.32
N THR A 74 -11.30 -6.19 -2.49
CA THR A 74 -11.86 -4.85 -2.63
C THR A 74 -13.24 -4.76 -1.97
N ALA A 75 -14.09 -5.77 -2.17
CA ALA A 75 -15.40 -5.86 -1.52
C ALA A 75 -15.29 -5.88 0.02
N LEU A 76 -14.42 -6.75 0.55
CA LEU A 76 -14.20 -6.87 1.99
C LEU A 76 -13.63 -5.58 2.58
N LYS A 77 -12.64 -4.97 1.92
CA LYS A 77 -12.08 -3.69 2.33
C LYS A 77 -13.14 -2.59 2.43
N ARG A 78 -14.02 -2.49 1.42
CA ARG A 78 -15.12 -1.53 1.43
C ARG A 78 -16.14 -1.83 2.51
N LEU A 79 -16.50 -3.10 2.72
CA LEU A 79 -17.39 -3.51 3.81
C LEU A 79 -16.82 -3.10 5.17
N LEU A 80 -15.53 -3.36 5.42
CA LEU A 80 -14.86 -2.96 6.67
C LEU A 80 -14.69 -1.43 6.78
N HIS A 81 -14.56 -0.72 5.66
CA HIS A 81 -14.56 0.74 5.66
C HIS A 81 -15.88 1.29 6.20
N GLU A 82 -17.00 0.79 5.68
CA GLU A 82 -18.32 1.22 6.10
C GLU A 82 -18.67 0.76 7.51
N GLN A 83 -18.17 -0.38 7.98
CA GLN A 83 -18.53 -0.94 9.28
C GLN A 83 -17.65 -0.43 10.43
N VAL A 84 -16.33 -0.32 10.21
CA VAL A 84 -15.38 -0.01 11.28
C VAL A 84 -14.34 1.05 10.90
N GLY A 85 -14.43 1.63 9.71
CA GLY A 85 -13.50 2.68 9.27
C GLY A 85 -12.17 2.15 8.73
N ARG A 86 -12.08 0.91 8.22
CA ARG A 86 -10.85 0.47 7.54
C ARG A 86 -10.51 1.44 6.40
N PRO A 87 -9.28 1.98 6.30
CA PRO A 87 -8.95 2.89 5.20
C PRO A 87 -9.00 2.21 3.83
N LEU A 88 -9.65 2.83 2.85
CA LEU A 88 -9.80 2.28 1.51
C LEU A 88 -8.49 2.17 0.72
N TYR A 89 -7.46 2.91 1.11
CA TYR A 89 -6.15 2.80 0.48
C TYR A 89 -5.36 1.58 0.95
N GLU A 90 -5.66 0.98 2.11
CA GLU A 90 -4.92 -0.18 2.63
C GLU A 90 -5.37 -1.50 1.98
N PRO A 91 -4.49 -2.22 1.27
CA PRO A 91 -4.86 -3.44 0.57
C PRO A 91 -5.22 -4.59 1.52
N VAL A 92 -6.04 -5.53 1.04
CA VAL A 92 -6.33 -6.82 1.70
C VAL A 92 -5.77 -7.95 0.82
N GLU A 93 -4.46 -8.02 0.67
CA GLU A 93 -3.81 -9.02 -0.19
C GLU A 93 -3.58 -10.35 0.53
N ARG A 94 -3.02 -10.29 1.74
CA ARG A 94 -2.79 -11.43 2.63
C ARG A 94 -3.41 -11.11 3.96
N LEU A 95 -4.30 -11.98 4.43
CA LEU A 95 -4.96 -11.80 5.73
C LEU A 95 -3.93 -11.85 6.87
N ARG A 96 -3.67 -10.68 7.45
CA ARG A 96 -2.87 -10.44 8.66
C ARG A 96 -3.74 -10.58 9.89
N LYS A 97 -3.13 -10.63 11.07
CA LYS A 97 -3.82 -10.69 12.37
C LYS A 97 -4.88 -9.58 12.49
N ARG A 98 -4.49 -8.35 12.12
CA ARG A 98 -5.34 -7.17 12.10
C ARG A 98 -6.57 -7.29 11.20
N ASP A 99 -6.45 -7.91 10.03
CA ASP A 99 -7.61 -8.07 9.14
C ASP A 99 -8.69 -8.94 9.80
N PHE A 100 -8.29 -9.95 10.58
CA PHE A 100 -9.25 -10.76 11.33
C PHE A 100 -9.85 -10.01 12.52
N ALA A 101 -9.05 -9.22 13.26
CA ALA A 101 -9.56 -8.39 14.36
C ALA A 101 -10.59 -7.36 13.86
N GLU A 102 -10.31 -6.68 12.74
CA GLU A 102 -11.27 -5.77 12.12
C GLU A 102 -12.55 -6.49 11.67
N CYS A 103 -12.46 -7.73 11.19
CA CYS A 103 -13.65 -8.53 10.86
C CYS A 103 -14.46 -8.90 12.10
N VAL A 104 -13.81 -9.29 13.20
CA VAL A 104 -14.51 -9.61 14.47
C VAL A 104 -15.27 -8.39 14.97
N VAL A 105 -14.59 -7.25 15.10
CA VAL A 105 -15.21 -6.01 15.57
C VAL A 105 -16.33 -5.55 14.62
N ALA A 106 -16.17 -5.72 13.30
CA ALA A 106 -17.23 -5.38 12.34
C ALA A 106 -18.49 -6.24 12.50
N VAL A 107 -18.34 -7.53 12.83
CA VAL A 107 -19.50 -8.40 13.11
C VAL A 107 -20.16 -8.01 14.42
N ASP A 108 -19.37 -7.80 15.46
CA ASP A 108 -19.88 -7.43 16.78
C ASP A 108 -20.62 -6.07 16.74
N ALA A 109 -20.03 -5.07 16.06
CA ALA A 109 -20.64 -3.77 15.83
C ALA A 109 -22.00 -3.88 15.08
N PHE A 110 -22.08 -4.75 14.09
CA PHE A 110 -23.33 -4.99 13.36
C PHE A 110 -24.41 -5.63 14.25
N HIS A 111 -24.05 -6.64 15.04
CA HIS A 111 -24.98 -7.28 15.98
C HIS A 111 -25.45 -6.35 17.10
N GLU A 112 -24.60 -5.41 17.51
CA GLU A 112 -24.96 -4.34 18.45
C GLU A 112 -25.84 -3.24 17.82
N GLY A 113 -26.08 -3.29 16.51
CA GLY A 113 -26.88 -2.27 15.80
C GLY A 113 -26.17 -0.92 15.67
N ARG A 114 -24.83 -0.91 15.64
CA ARG A 114 -24.05 0.32 15.42
C ARG A 114 -24.32 0.87 14.02
N GLU A 115 -24.30 2.19 13.89
CA GLU A 115 -24.39 2.86 12.59
C GLU A 115 -23.20 2.47 11.71
N TYR A 116 -23.46 2.33 10.41
CA TYR A 116 -22.45 2.02 9.39
C TYR A 116 -22.60 2.95 8.19
N GLY A 117 -21.50 3.29 7.53
CA GLY A 117 -21.50 4.18 6.38
C GLY A 117 -20.14 4.79 6.06
N ILE A 118 -19.98 5.25 4.82
CA ILE A 118 -18.76 5.92 4.36
C ILE A 118 -18.58 7.23 5.11
N GLY A 119 -17.39 7.43 5.69
CA GLY A 119 -17.05 8.64 6.45
C GLY A 119 -17.67 8.74 7.85
N LEU A 120 -18.40 7.71 8.32
CA LEU A 120 -18.97 7.70 9.67
C LEU A 120 -17.97 7.29 10.75
N HIS A 121 -16.81 6.74 10.37
CA HIS A 121 -15.86 6.13 11.28
C HIS A 121 -14.44 6.68 11.12
N THR A 122 -13.75 6.81 12.25
CA THR A 122 -12.34 7.23 12.26
C THR A 122 -11.47 6.13 11.65
N PRO A 123 -10.53 6.46 10.75
CA PRO A 123 -9.72 5.44 10.09
C PRO A 123 -8.95 4.56 11.09
N THR A 124 -9.13 3.23 10.99
CA THR A 124 -8.60 2.29 11.99
C THR A 124 -7.09 2.39 12.16
N THR A 125 -6.36 2.75 11.10
CA THR A 125 -4.88 2.80 11.08
C THR A 125 -4.28 4.03 11.76
N LEU A 126 -5.09 4.96 12.25
CA LEU A 126 -4.61 6.11 12.99
C LEU A 126 -4.32 5.74 14.45
N PRO A 127 -3.32 6.37 15.09
CA PRO A 127 -3.09 6.22 16.53
C PRO A 127 -4.32 6.59 17.36
N LEU A 128 -4.49 5.97 18.53
CA LEU A 128 -5.61 6.25 19.44
C LEU A 128 -5.67 7.72 19.89
N ALA A 129 -4.52 8.38 19.99
CA ALA A 129 -4.43 9.78 20.40
C ALA A 129 -4.99 10.77 19.37
N VAL A 130 -5.26 10.34 18.14
CA VAL A 130 -5.81 11.20 17.09
C VAL A 130 -7.31 11.41 17.32
N SER A 131 -7.71 12.65 17.63
CA SER A 131 -9.11 13.06 17.76
C SER A 131 -9.74 13.57 16.45
N GLU A 132 -8.93 14.08 15.54
CA GLU A 132 -9.38 14.68 14.27
C GLU A 132 -8.61 14.11 13.09
N PHE A 133 -9.32 13.87 12.00
CA PHE A 133 -8.72 13.45 10.74
C PHE A 133 -8.51 14.68 9.86
N VAL A 134 -7.30 14.88 9.35
CA VAL A 134 -7.00 15.98 8.43
C VAL A 134 -7.96 15.89 7.25
N GLY A 135 -8.60 17.00 6.88
CA GLY A 135 -9.58 17.03 5.79
C GLY A 135 -8.95 16.83 4.41
N GLU A 136 -7.85 17.55 4.16
CA GLU A 136 -7.10 17.54 2.90
C GLU A 136 -5.59 17.47 3.17
N PRO A 137 -4.82 16.66 2.41
CA PRO A 137 -3.37 16.66 2.53
C PRO A 137 -2.77 17.99 2.07
N PRO A 138 -1.53 18.34 2.47
CA PRO A 138 -0.84 19.53 1.99
C PRO A 138 -0.84 19.63 0.46
N GLU A 139 -1.03 20.82 -0.11
CA GLU A 139 -1.01 20.96 -1.58
C GLU A 139 0.38 20.68 -2.16
N ARG A 140 0.41 20.06 -3.34
CA ARG A 140 1.63 19.90 -4.16
C ARG A 140 1.47 20.76 -5.40
N SER A 141 2.18 21.89 -5.45
CA SER A 141 2.11 22.83 -6.58
C SER A 141 3.05 22.47 -7.72
N GLN A 142 4.16 21.79 -7.44
CA GLN A 142 5.16 21.39 -8.43
C GLN A 142 5.83 20.07 -8.02
N THR A 143 6.15 19.24 -9.02
CA THR A 143 7.05 18.09 -8.81
C THR A 143 8.48 18.60 -8.97
N PRO A 144 9.39 18.40 -7.98
CA PRO A 144 10.77 18.82 -8.12
C PRO A 144 11.41 18.22 -9.37
N ASP A 145 12.39 18.93 -9.94
CA ASP A 145 13.12 18.43 -11.09
C ASP A 145 13.84 17.11 -10.76
N SER A 146 13.84 16.21 -11.73
CA SER A 146 14.64 14.99 -11.62
C SER A 146 16.12 15.35 -11.66
N ALA A 147 16.87 14.93 -10.64
CA ALA A 147 18.34 14.97 -10.67
C ALA A 147 18.94 13.92 -11.65
N PHE A 148 18.09 13.11 -12.29
CA PHE A 148 18.47 12.00 -13.14
C PHE A 148 17.86 12.12 -14.53
N LYS A 149 18.61 11.72 -15.54
CA LYS A 149 18.08 11.53 -16.89
C LYS A 149 17.20 10.29 -16.92
N VAL A 150 15.99 10.42 -17.48
CA VAL A 150 15.10 9.27 -17.69
C VAL A 150 15.77 8.24 -18.60
N THR A 151 15.86 7.00 -18.12
CA THR A 151 16.37 5.84 -18.86
C THR A 151 15.23 5.16 -19.62
N ALA A 152 14.06 5.04 -19.01
CA ALA A 152 12.84 4.56 -19.63
C ALA A 152 11.60 5.15 -18.95
N ASP A 153 10.61 5.51 -19.75
CA ASP A 153 9.26 5.82 -19.29
C ASP A 153 8.47 4.52 -19.12
N LEU A 154 7.92 4.28 -17.93
CA LEU A 154 7.16 3.07 -17.61
C LEU A 154 5.65 3.26 -17.75
N GLU A 155 5.19 4.48 -18.03
CA GLU A 155 3.78 4.76 -18.32
C GLU A 155 3.44 4.49 -19.79
N SER A 156 4.46 4.40 -20.66
CA SER A 156 4.35 4.09 -22.08
C SER A 156 4.68 2.63 -22.36
N SER A 157 3.72 1.86 -22.91
CA SER A 157 3.95 0.46 -23.30
C SER A 157 5.08 0.30 -24.31
N THR A 158 5.26 1.27 -25.21
CA THR A 158 6.33 1.27 -26.21
C THR A 158 7.68 1.43 -25.52
N SER A 159 7.80 2.37 -24.57
CA SER A 159 9.04 2.60 -23.84
C SER A 159 9.41 1.42 -22.93
N VAL A 160 8.42 0.69 -22.40
CA VAL A 160 8.65 -0.58 -21.69
C VAL A 160 9.19 -1.65 -22.63
N GLN A 161 8.67 -1.79 -23.86
CA GLN A 161 9.20 -2.75 -24.84
C GLN A 161 10.62 -2.42 -25.30
N GLU A 162 10.94 -1.13 -25.47
CA GLU A 162 12.29 -0.66 -25.78
C GLU A 162 13.26 -0.94 -24.63
N PHE A 163 12.83 -0.70 -23.40
CA PHE A 163 13.58 -1.05 -22.19
C PHE A 163 13.89 -2.54 -22.16
N ASP A 164 12.87 -3.38 -22.35
CA ASP A 164 13.01 -4.83 -22.37
C ASP A 164 14.01 -5.26 -23.44
N SER A 165 13.90 -4.73 -24.66
CA SER A 165 14.79 -5.07 -25.77
C SER A 165 16.25 -4.67 -25.48
N LYS A 166 16.46 -3.50 -24.87
CA LYS A 166 17.79 -2.99 -24.54
C LYS A 166 18.49 -3.80 -23.46
N PHE A 167 17.76 -4.23 -22.44
CA PHE A 167 18.34 -4.90 -21.26
C PHE A 167 18.19 -6.42 -21.27
N SER A 168 17.48 -7.01 -22.24
CA SER A 168 17.33 -8.48 -22.34
C SER A 168 18.60 -9.20 -22.80
N SER A 169 19.53 -8.51 -23.47
CA SER A 169 20.75 -9.10 -24.04
C SER A 169 22.03 -8.64 -23.34
N MET A 170 21.92 -7.99 -22.18
CA MET A 170 23.10 -7.51 -21.46
C MET A 170 23.68 -8.62 -20.59
N ASP A 171 24.99 -8.82 -20.67
CA ASP A 171 25.71 -9.93 -20.01
C ASP A 171 26.11 -9.63 -18.55
N SER A 172 25.59 -8.56 -17.94
CA SER A 172 25.96 -8.22 -16.57
C SER A 172 25.32 -9.19 -15.58
N PRO A 173 26.09 -9.75 -14.62
CA PRO A 173 25.55 -10.71 -13.67
C PRO A 173 24.60 -10.06 -12.65
N TYR A 174 24.78 -8.76 -12.37
CA TYR A 174 23.97 -8.02 -11.41
C TYR A 174 23.79 -6.54 -11.79
N TYR A 175 22.69 -5.96 -11.35
CA TYR A 175 22.30 -4.57 -11.57
C TYR A 175 21.86 -3.93 -10.26
N VAL A 176 22.13 -2.63 -10.14
CA VAL A 176 21.43 -1.71 -9.23
C VAL A 176 20.65 -0.73 -10.08
N TYR A 177 19.37 -0.55 -9.79
CA TYR A 177 18.47 0.33 -10.52
C TYR A 177 17.76 1.31 -9.59
N VAL A 178 17.36 2.46 -10.14
CA VAL A 178 16.59 3.48 -9.45
C VAL A 178 15.31 3.74 -10.23
N LEU A 179 14.19 3.64 -9.53
CA LEU A 179 12.85 3.94 -10.03
C LEU A 179 12.36 5.24 -9.42
N ASP A 180 11.84 6.14 -10.25
CA ASP A 180 11.08 7.30 -9.79
C ASP A 180 9.65 6.86 -9.49
N CYS A 181 9.26 6.97 -8.22
CA CYS A 181 7.96 6.57 -7.70
C CYS A 181 7.10 7.80 -7.32
N THR A 182 7.48 8.98 -7.80
CA THR A 182 6.76 10.23 -7.51
C THR A 182 5.47 10.29 -8.33
N PRO A 183 4.28 10.22 -7.70
CA PRO A 183 3.02 10.24 -8.42
C PRO A 183 2.82 11.60 -9.10
N ALA A 184 2.11 11.60 -10.23
CA ALA A 184 1.68 12.83 -10.89
C ALA A 184 0.87 13.71 -9.91
N ILE A 185 1.02 15.02 -10.06
CA ILE A 185 0.20 16.00 -9.32
C ILE A 185 -1.15 16.11 -10.02
N ASP A 186 -1.13 16.31 -11.33
CA ASP A 186 -2.34 16.31 -12.15
C ASP A 186 -2.94 14.90 -12.15
N ASN A 187 -4.19 14.79 -11.70
CA ASN A 187 -4.90 13.52 -11.54
C ASN A 187 -4.24 12.55 -10.54
N GLU A 188 -3.75 13.07 -9.39
CA GLU A 188 -3.23 12.23 -8.30
C GLU A 188 -4.24 11.11 -7.96
N PRO A 189 -3.84 9.82 -7.96
CA PRO A 189 -4.78 8.73 -7.66
C PRO A 189 -5.35 8.86 -6.25
N ALA A 190 -6.67 8.64 -6.08
CA ALA A 190 -7.36 8.76 -4.80
C ALA A 190 -6.67 7.99 -3.65
N LYS A 191 -6.11 6.80 -3.93
CA LYS A 191 -5.33 6.03 -2.92
C LYS A 191 -4.12 6.78 -2.38
N ILE A 192 -3.45 7.56 -3.23
CA ILE A 192 -2.28 8.33 -2.84
C ILE A 192 -2.73 9.54 -2.03
N TRP A 193 -3.74 10.24 -2.53
CA TRP A 193 -4.33 11.39 -1.85
C TRP A 193 -4.80 11.04 -0.41
N ASP A 194 -5.55 9.94 -0.26
CA ASP A 194 -6.00 9.48 1.05
C ASP A 194 -4.85 9.05 1.98
N ARG A 195 -3.81 8.42 1.41
CA ARG A 195 -2.59 8.05 2.17
C ARG A 195 -1.86 9.27 2.68
N ARG A 196 -1.70 10.28 1.82
CA ARG A 196 -1.07 11.56 2.15
C ARG A 196 -1.79 12.25 3.29
N ARG A 197 -3.12 12.24 3.27
CA ARG A 197 -3.99 12.77 4.33
C ARG A 197 -3.82 12.01 5.65
N ALA A 198 -3.77 10.68 5.59
CA ALA A 198 -3.59 9.86 6.78
C ALA A 198 -2.20 9.99 7.40
N VAL A 199 -1.14 10.05 6.58
CA VAL A 199 0.22 10.30 7.06
C VAL A 199 0.34 11.70 7.65
N GLN A 200 -0.27 12.71 7.03
CA GLN A 200 -0.32 14.07 7.60
C GLN A 200 -0.97 14.05 8.99
N THR A 201 -2.12 13.38 9.11
CA THR A 201 -2.82 13.25 10.40
C THR A 201 -1.92 12.63 11.47
N LYS A 202 -1.19 11.56 11.13
CA LYS A 202 -0.24 10.93 12.07
C LYS A 202 0.83 11.92 12.53
N VAL A 203 1.44 12.64 11.61
CA VAL A 203 2.50 13.61 11.92
C VAL A 203 1.98 14.76 12.78
N GLU A 204 0.84 15.34 12.44
CA GLU A 204 0.21 16.43 13.21
C GLU A 204 -0.20 16.00 14.63
N SER A 205 -0.52 14.71 14.80
CA SER A 205 -0.78 14.12 16.13
C SER A 205 0.47 13.78 16.95
N GLY A 206 1.66 14.14 16.45
CA GLY A 206 2.94 13.95 17.14
C GLY A 206 3.60 12.59 16.90
N VAL A 207 3.13 11.78 15.95
CA VAL A 207 3.85 10.56 15.55
C VAL A 207 5.15 10.96 14.86
N SER A 208 6.28 10.48 15.39
CA SER A 208 7.58 10.71 14.80
C SER A 208 7.68 10.09 13.41
N THR A 209 8.16 10.87 12.43
CA THR A 209 8.39 10.40 11.06
C THR A 209 9.36 9.21 11.01
N ALA A 210 10.33 9.15 11.94
CA ALA A 210 11.27 8.04 12.06
C ALA A 210 10.62 6.70 12.47
N THR A 211 9.42 6.74 13.07
CA THR A 211 8.66 5.54 13.47
C THR A 211 7.66 5.06 12.43
N LEU A 212 7.43 5.85 11.37
CA LEU A 212 6.56 5.49 10.27
C LEU A 212 7.15 4.32 9.46
N GLU A 213 6.29 3.49 8.85
CA GLU A 213 6.75 2.49 7.90
C GLU A 213 7.44 3.17 6.70
N PRO A 214 8.40 2.53 6.00
CA PRO A 214 9.14 3.23 4.93
C PRO A 214 8.27 3.79 3.80
N LYS A 215 7.15 3.14 3.46
CA LYS A 215 6.16 3.67 2.51
C LYS A 215 5.44 4.92 3.03
N GLU A 216 5.22 5.01 4.35
CA GLU A 216 4.60 6.16 4.99
C GLU A 216 5.59 7.31 5.11
N GLN A 217 6.88 7.02 5.37
CA GLN A 217 7.95 8.02 5.26
C GLN A 217 7.97 8.62 3.85
N ALA A 218 7.97 7.79 2.80
CA ALA A 218 7.90 8.29 1.42
C ALA A 218 6.64 9.15 1.15
N VAL A 219 5.49 8.77 1.69
CA VAL A 219 4.26 9.57 1.57
C VAL A 219 4.37 10.90 2.34
N HIS A 220 5.03 10.91 3.50
CA HIS A 220 5.34 12.15 4.21
C HIS A 220 6.24 13.07 3.35
N GLU A 221 7.24 12.51 2.70
CA GLU A 221 8.13 13.24 1.79
C GLU A 221 7.36 13.84 0.60
N LEU A 222 6.36 13.14 0.06
CA LEU A 222 5.44 13.72 -0.94
C LEU A 222 4.68 14.93 -0.40
N ASN A 223 4.26 14.91 0.88
CA ASN A 223 3.63 16.06 1.53
C ASN A 223 4.59 17.25 1.72
N GLN A 224 5.89 16.99 1.81
CA GLN A 224 6.92 18.03 1.82
C GLN A 224 7.28 18.52 0.40
N GLY A 225 6.62 17.99 -0.63
CA GLY A 225 6.92 18.32 -2.02
C GLY A 225 8.15 17.60 -2.58
N ASN A 226 8.68 16.59 -1.90
CA ASN A 226 9.90 15.90 -2.30
C ASN A 226 9.64 14.82 -3.35
N ARG A 227 10.70 14.51 -4.12
CA ARG A 227 10.70 13.44 -5.12
C ARG A 227 11.05 12.12 -4.45
N VAL A 228 10.29 11.08 -4.75
CA VAL A 228 10.42 9.76 -4.12
C VAL A 228 11.00 8.75 -5.10
N TYR A 229 12.04 8.05 -4.67
CA TYR A 229 12.70 7.00 -5.43
C TYR A 229 12.68 5.66 -4.69
N TYR A 230 12.69 4.59 -5.46
CA TYR A 230 13.02 3.24 -5.00
C TYR A 230 14.35 2.82 -5.62
N VAL A 231 15.24 2.29 -4.80
CA VAL A 231 16.51 1.70 -5.24
C VAL A 231 16.44 0.21 -4.97
N GLY A 232 16.79 -0.60 -5.97
CA GLY A 232 16.82 -2.04 -5.84
C GLY A 232 17.99 -2.67 -6.58
N SER A 233 18.33 -3.90 -6.21
CA SER A 233 19.31 -4.73 -6.90
C SER A 233 18.70 -6.02 -7.44
N THR A 234 19.25 -6.55 -8.53
CA THR A 234 18.74 -7.78 -9.19
C THR A 234 19.77 -8.34 -10.17
N ASN A 235 19.69 -9.62 -10.50
CA ASN A 235 20.42 -10.23 -11.62
C ASN A 235 19.61 -10.22 -12.93
N ASN A 236 18.37 -9.72 -12.91
CA ASN A 236 17.53 -9.56 -14.09
C ASN A 236 16.65 -8.32 -13.93
N VAL A 237 17.10 -7.20 -14.51
CA VAL A 237 16.45 -5.89 -14.35
C VAL A 237 15.10 -5.84 -15.08
N VAL A 238 15.01 -6.46 -16.26
CA VAL A 238 13.76 -6.55 -17.05
C VAL A 238 12.66 -7.22 -16.25
N LYS A 239 12.93 -8.43 -15.75
CA LYS A 239 11.97 -9.18 -14.93
C LYS A 239 11.57 -8.37 -13.70
N ARG A 240 12.52 -7.74 -13.02
CA ARG A 240 12.27 -7.01 -11.78
C ARG A 240 11.42 -5.76 -12.00
N VAL A 241 11.70 -4.98 -13.05
CA VAL A 241 10.87 -3.83 -13.42
C VAL A 241 9.44 -4.28 -13.75
N ARG A 242 9.26 -5.38 -14.49
CA ARG A 242 7.93 -5.94 -14.75
C ARG A 242 7.20 -6.40 -13.48
N GLU A 243 7.91 -6.97 -12.50
CA GLU A 243 7.33 -7.32 -11.19
C GLU A 243 6.79 -6.09 -10.47
N HIS A 244 7.52 -4.96 -10.50
CA HIS A 244 7.05 -3.69 -9.94
C HIS A 244 5.80 -3.16 -10.65
N LEU A 245 5.78 -3.18 -12.00
CA LEU A 245 4.64 -2.69 -12.77
C LEU A 245 3.37 -3.52 -12.59
N THR A 246 3.51 -4.83 -12.41
CA THR A 246 2.38 -5.74 -12.19
C THR A 246 1.94 -5.81 -10.73
N GLY A 247 2.64 -5.11 -9.82
CA GLY A 247 2.41 -5.21 -8.37
C GLY A 247 2.75 -6.59 -7.78
N ALA A 248 3.48 -7.41 -8.54
CA ALA A 248 3.93 -8.75 -8.13
C ALA A 248 5.23 -8.71 -7.32
N ASP A 249 5.76 -7.51 -7.05
CA ASP A 249 6.92 -7.31 -6.21
C ASP A 249 6.71 -7.94 -4.82
N LYS A 250 7.74 -8.65 -4.36
CA LYS A 250 7.79 -9.37 -3.08
C LYS A 250 8.63 -8.64 -2.02
N SER A 251 9.01 -7.38 -2.25
CA SER A 251 9.68 -6.57 -1.22
C SER A 251 8.90 -6.65 0.09
N GLY A 252 9.60 -6.79 1.21
CA GLY A 252 8.96 -6.97 2.53
C GLY A 252 8.03 -5.82 2.93
N VAL A 253 8.22 -4.64 2.31
CA VAL A 253 7.48 -3.41 2.63
C VAL A 253 6.42 -3.07 1.57
N ASN A 254 6.35 -3.80 0.44
CA ASN A 254 5.44 -3.51 -0.68
C ASN A 254 5.49 -2.02 -1.12
N PHE A 255 6.69 -1.42 -1.13
CA PHE A 255 6.90 0.01 -1.36
C PHE A 255 6.34 0.44 -2.72
N THR A 256 6.75 -0.26 -3.79
CA THR A 256 6.35 0.04 -5.17
C THR A 256 4.89 -0.31 -5.48
N ASN A 257 4.25 -1.17 -4.69
CA ASN A 257 2.79 -1.38 -4.79
C ASN A 257 2.03 -0.18 -4.22
N THR A 258 2.60 0.48 -3.21
CA THR A 258 2.03 1.69 -2.60
C THR A 258 2.26 2.90 -3.49
N LEU A 259 3.50 3.08 -3.96
CA LEU A 259 3.92 4.15 -4.86
C LEU A 259 4.47 3.52 -6.15
N PRO A 260 3.60 3.26 -7.15
CA PRO A 260 4.01 2.66 -8.42
C PRO A 260 5.09 3.47 -9.12
N PRO A 261 6.12 2.81 -9.70
CA PRO A 261 7.16 3.50 -10.42
C PRO A 261 6.62 4.04 -11.75
N ARG A 262 7.02 5.26 -12.11
CA ARG A 262 6.69 5.90 -13.39
C ARG A 262 7.83 5.87 -14.38
N THR A 263 9.08 5.94 -13.90
CA THR A 263 10.25 5.90 -14.78
C THR A 263 11.39 5.11 -14.16
N VAL A 264 12.21 4.50 -15.02
CA VAL A 264 13.56 4.06 -14.64
C VAL A 264 14.49 5.23 -14.90
N VAL A 265 15.23 5.67 -13.87
CA VAL A 265 16.10 6.85 -13.99
C VAL A 265 17.59 6.51 -13.91
N LYS A 266 17.93 5.29 -13.46
CA LYS A 266 19.32 4.83 -13.41
C LYS A 266 19.38 3.31 -13.43
N ILE A 267 20.32 2.78 -14.18
CA ILE A 267 20.78 1.38 -14.10
C ILE A 267 22.30 1.40 -14.05
N LYS A 268 22.87 0.64 -13.13
CA LYS A 268 24.31 0.44 -13.01
C LYS A 268 24.60 -1.06 -12.89
N GLU A 269 25.56 -1.51 -13.69
CA GLU A 269 26.06 -2.88 -13.69
C GLU A 269 26.99 -3.12 -12.50
N CYS A 270 26.97 -4.34 -11.99
CA CYS A 270 27.79 -4.81 -10.89
C CYS A 270 28.29 -6.23 -11.17
N ASP A 271 29.55 -6.48 -10.83
CA ASP A 271 30.19 -7.78 -11.12
C ASP A 271 29.72 -8.88 -10.15
N SER A 272 29.14 -8.52 -9.01
CA SER A 272 28.70 -9.47 -7.98
C SER A 272 27.45 -9.01 -7.24
N ARG A 273 26.78 -9.99 -6.61
CA ARG A 273 25.60 -9.75 -5.77
C ARG A 273 25.91 -8.83 -4.59
N ASP A 274 27.05 -9.05 -3.94
CA ASP A 274 27.44 -8.31 -2.74
C ASP A 274 27.78 -6.85 -3.09
N SER A 275 28.42 -6.64 -4.24
CA SER A 275 28.64 -5.30 -4.79
C SER A 275 27.31 -4.59 -5.07
N ALA A 276 26.36 -5.29 -5.71
CA ALA A 276 25.05 -4.72 -6.00
C ALA A 276 24.26 -4.36 -4.73
N LYS A 277 24.22 -5.25 -3.73
CA LYS A 277 23.54 -5.00 -2.43
C LYS A 277 24.16 -3.82 -1.68
N SER A 278 25.49 -3.78 -1.60
CA SER A 278 26.21 -2.69 -0.91
C SER A 278 25.91 -1.34 -1.58
N LEU A 279 25.90 -1.33 -2.91
CA LEU A 279 25.64 -0.15 -3.71
C LEU A 279 24.16 0.26 -3.67
N GLU A 280 23.21 -0.66 -3.51
CA GLU A 280 21.77 -0.38 -3.36
C GLU A 280 21.52 0.55 -2.17
N GLY A 281 21.95 0.13 -0.97
CA GLY A 281 21.80 0.93 0.26
C GLY A 281 22.61 2.23 0.21
N GLU A 282 23.84 2.18 -0.32
CA GLU A 282 24.66 3.39 -0.47
C GLU A 282 23.99 4.42 -1.38
N LEU A 283 23.48 3.99 -2.53
CA LEU A 283 22.85 4.88 -3.50
C LEU A 283 21.55 5.49 -2.94
N ALA A 284 20.73 4.72 -2.21
CA ALA A 284 19.55 5.26 -1.54
C ALA A 284 19.95 6.34 -0.52
N ARG A 285 20.94 6.09 0.34
CA ARG A 285 21.45 7.10 1.29
C ARG A 285 21.99 8.34 0.60
N GLN A 286 22.71 8.18 -0.52
CA GLN A 286 23.24 9.31 -1.29
C GLN A 286 22.12 10.16 -1.90
N ILE A 287 21.04 9.54 -2.38
CA ILE A 287 19.87 10.26 -2.92
C ILE A 287 19.17 11.02 -1.80
N SER A 288 18.86 10.38 -0.68
CA SER A 288 18.13 10.99 0.46
C SER A 288 18.93 12.09 1.18
N ARG A 289 20.23 12.26 0.90
CA ARG A 289 21.04 13.37 1.40
C ARG A 289 20.90 14.64 0.57
N LYS A 290 20.32 14.55 -0.63
CA LYS A 290 20.11 15.72 -1.50
C LYS A 290 18.81 16.40 -1.12
N GLU A 291 18.81 17.72 -1.25
CA GLU A 291 17.62 18.52 -1.02
C GLU A 291 16.47 18.08 -1.94
N ASN A 292 15.26 18.04 -1.40
CA ASN A 292 14.03 17.68 -2.08
C ASN A 292 13.94 16.26 -2.65
N LEU A 293 14.82 15.34 -2.22
CA LEU A 293 14.82 13.94 -2.67
C LEU A 293 14.74 12.96 -1.49
N PHE A 294 13.96 11.89 -1.67
CA PHE A 294 13.92 10.73 -0.78
C PHE A 294 14.10 9.45 -1.60
N ALA A 295 14.88 8.51 -1.07
CA ALA A 295 15.01 7.18 -1.64
C ALA A 295 14.89 6.09 -0.57
N TYR A 296 14.13 5.05 -0.90
CA TYR A 296 14.04 3.81 -0.13
C TYR A 296 14.82 2.67 -0.81
N SER A 297 15.39 1.79 0.01
CA SER A 297 16.09 0.56 -0.37
C SER A 297 15.79 -0.50 0.68
N ASP A 298 15.70 -1.76 0.29
CA ASP A 298 15.55 -2.87 1.24
C ASP A 298 16.89 -3.16 1.96
N GLU A 299 18.02 -2.77 1.35
CA GLU A 299 19.36 -2.81 1.94
C GLU A 299 19.68 -1.50 2.68
N LYS A 300 20.30 -1.59 3.86
CA LYS A 300 20.52 -0.45 4.78
C LYS A 300 21.87 0.23 4.67
#